data_AF-A0A8T7FW72-F1
#
_entry.id   AF-A0A8T7FW72-F1
#
_cell.length_a   1.000
_cell.length_b   1.000
_cell.length_c   1.000
_cell.angle_alpha   90.00
_cell.angle_beta   90.00
_cell.angle_gamma   90.00
#
_symmetry.space_group_name_H-M   'P 1'
#
loop_
_entity.id
_entity.type
_entity.pdbx_description
1 polymer ?
#
loop_
_entity_poly.entity_id
_entity_poly.type
_entity_poly.pdbx_seq_one_letter_code
_entity_poly.pdbx_strand_id
1 'polypeptide(L)'
;MIIELSGPPGAGKSTIVKMLFEGLAKSSQKAMSPIQAEQALFGESKLRTAFQEFLYLVGLFVRSSPSLIALFSRHMFRKIPWNHKYWLLRWLLRTIAQSAMLRAKLGNEVIVFDEGPFHQAATFFTSGNETAGDREIAKILQLVQASDLLLIVSVPEERCLQRLEGRKLPYRLQGKSRHEKKQFLHNQAEAIRHGLNVAEGLGWNCVVVNNAQSLDTTRTEVEHILESLDLE
;
A
#
# COMPACT_ATOMS: atom_id res chain seq x y z
N MET A 1 15.85 1.36 -3.88
CA MET A 1 14.76 0.43 -4.28
C MET A 1 13.52 0.64 -3.42
N ILE A 2 12.31 0.47 -3.96
CA ILE A 2 11.03 0.48 -3.25
C ILE A 2 10.32 -0.86 -3.41
N ILE A 3 10.07 -1.53 -2.29
CA ILE A 3 9.22 -2.72 -2.19
C ILE A 3 7.93 -2.33 -1.49
N GLU A 4 6.80 -2.64 -2.11
CA GLU A 4 5.48 -2.39 -1.54
C GLU A 4 4.76 -3.69 -1.19
N LEU A 5 4.08 -3.73 -0.03
CA LEU A 5 3.15 -4.80 0.30
C LEU A 5 1.71 -4.31 0.29
N SER A 6 0.84 -5.11 -0.33
CA SER A 6 -0.60 -4.91 -0.33
C SER A 6 -1.33 -6.21 0.01
N GLY A 7 -2.53 -6.08 0.56
CA GLY A 7 -3.34 -7.21 1.02
C GLY A 7 -4.42 -6.74 1.99
N PRO A 8 -5.56 -7.46 2.08
CA PRO A 8 -6.63 -7.08 2.98
C PRO A 8 -6.19 -7.13 4.46
N PRO A 9 -6.89 -6.44 5.36
CA PRO A 9 -6.63 -6.56 6.80
C PRO A 9 -6.68 -8.02 7.26
N GLY A 10 -5.71 -8.45 8.06
CA GLY A 10 -5.59 -9.85 8.49
C GLY A 10 -4.79 -10.77 7.54
N ALA A 11 -4.40 -10.30 6.35
CA ALA A 11 -3.58 -11.08 5.42
C ALA A 11 -2.17 -11.41 5.95
N GLY A 12 -1.70 -10.71 7.00
CA GLY A 12 -0.39 -10.96 7.61
C GLY A 12 0.76 -10.18 6.97
N LYS A 13 0.46 -9.04 6.33
CA LYS A 13 1.47 -8.14 5.72
C LYS A 13 2.62 -7.82 6.66
N SER A 14 2.34 -7.40 7.90
CA SER A 14 3.40 -7.06 8.86
C SER A 14 4.29 -8.26 9.25
N THR A 15 3.83 -9.50 9.06
CA THR A 15 4.67 -10.69 9.19
C THR A 15 5.63 -10.81 8.00
N ILE A 16 5.13 -10.63 6.78
CA ILE A 16 5.94 -10.62 5.55
C ILE A 16 6.95 -9.46 5.58
N VAL A 17 6.56 -8.27 6.05
CA VAL A 17 7.45 -7.13 6.24
C VAL A 17 8.64 -7.50 7.13
N LYS A 18 8.41 -8.19 8.25
CA LYS A 18 9.50 -8.65 9.12
C LYS A 18 10.41 -9.64 8.42
N MET A 19 9.85 -10.60 7.68
CA MET A 19 10.62 -11.56 6.90
C MET A 19 11.48 -10.87 5.83
N LEU A 20 10.96 -9.84 5.16
CA LEU A 20 11.70 -9.03 4.21
C LEU A 20 12.86 -8.29 4.88
N PHE A 21 12.62 -7.64 6.01
CA PHE A 21 13.69 -6.97 6.76
C PHE A 21 14.79 -7.95 7.21
N GLU A 22 14.41 -9.13 7.70
CA GLU A 22 15.34 -10.19 8.08
C GLU A 22 16.16 -10.70 6.87
N GLY A 23 15.50 -10.96 5.74
CA GLY A 23 16.17 -11.43 4.52
C GLY A 23 17.10 -10.40 3.89
N LEU A 24 16.68 -9.14 3.83
CA LEU A 24 17.51 -8.03 3.34
C LEU A 24 18.72 -7.78 4.25
N ALA A 25 18.55 -7.91 5.57
CA ALA A 25 19.66 -7.80 6.51
C ALA A 25 20.71 -8.91 6.33
N LYS A 26 20.28 -10.16 6.04
CA LYS A 26 21.21 -11.26 5.71
C LYS A 26 22.04 -10.97 4.45
N SER A 27 21.45 -10.25 3.50
CA SER A 27 22.10 -9.86 2.23
C SER A 27 22.92 -8.56 2.34
N SER A 28 23.15 -8.06 3.56
CA SER A 28 23.83 -6.77 3.82
C SER A 28 23.17 -5.55 3.18
N GLN A 29 21.91 -5.67 2.74
CA GLN A 29 21.15 -4.59 2.14
C GLN A 29 20.48 -3.74 3.23
N LYS A 30 20.69 -2.42 3.16
CA LYS A 30 20.12 -1.48 4.14
C LYS A 30 18.64 -1.26 3.83
N ALA A 31 17.79 -1.99 4.53
CA ALA A 31 16.34 -1.85 4.44
C ALA A 31 15.79 -0.91 5.53
N MET A 32 14.79 -0.09 5.18
CA MET A 32 14.11 0.78 6.13
C MET A 32 12.62 0.97 5.80
N SER A 33 11.83 1.29 6.82
CA SER A 33 10.45 1.77 6.63
C SER A 33 10.45 3.21 6.10
N PRO A 34 9.34 3.70 5.50
CA PRO A 34 9.26 5.07 5.01
C PRO A 34 9.50 6.13 6.11
N ILE A 35 9.07 5.84 7.33
CA ILE A 35 9.28 6.73 8.48
C ILE A 35 10.77 6.83 8.84
N GLN A 36 11.47 5.69 8.88
CA GLN A 36 12.91 5.66 9.13
C GLN A 36 13.69 6.36 8.00
N ALA A 37 13.26 6.17 6.76
CA ALA A 37 13.81 6.85 5.59
C ALA A 37 13.66 8.38 5.66
N GLU A 38 12.48 8.86 6.05
CA GLU A 38 12.25 10.29 6.29
C GLU A 38 13.14 10.84 7.40
N GLN A 39 13.25 10.11 8.51
CA GLN A 39 14.11 10.49 9.64
C GLN A 39 15.58 10.55 9.23
N ALA A 40 16.04 9.61 8.39
CA ALA A 40 17.40 9.62 7.87
C ALA A 40 17.69 10.83 6.96
N LEU A 41 16.71 11.26 6.15
CA LEU A 41 16.86 12.38 5.23
C LEU A 41 16.70 13.76 5.87
N PHE A 42 15.78 13.89 6.83
CA PHE A 42 15.35 15.20 7.34
C PHE A 42 15.53 15.37 8.86
N GLY A 43 16.02 14.34 9.55
CA GLY A 43 16.04 14.30 11.01
C GLY A 43 14.63 14.30 11.59
N GLU A 44 14.46 14.93 12.75
CA GLU A 44 13.15 15.02 13.43
C GLU A 44 12.26 16.18 12.92
N SER A 45 12.70 16.92 11.88
CA SER A 45 12.00 18.11 11.41
C SER A 45 10.75 17.78 10.59
N LYS A 46 9.62 17.61 11.28
CA LYS A 46 8.29 17.39 10.66
C LYS A 46 7.91 18.47 9.64
N LEU A 47 8.31 19.72 9.87
CA LEU A 47 7.99 20.84 8.99
C LEU A 47 8.69 20.69 7.62
N ARG A 48 9.96 20.25 7.62
CA ARG A 48 10.74 20.07 6.40
C ARG A 48 10.19 18.92 5.56
N THR A 49 9.83 17.80 6.20
CA THR A 49 9.18 16.66 5.54
C THR A 49 7.85 17.10 4.92
N ALA A 50 6.97 17.76 5.68
CA ALA A 50 5.68 18.20 5.17
C ALA A 50 5.80 19.19 4.01
N PHE A 51 6.78 20.10 4.04
CA PHE A 51 7.03 21.02 2.95
C PHE A 51 7.52 20.32 1.68
N GLN A 52 8.41 19.32 1.81
CA GLN A 52 8.86 18.53 0.67
C GLN A 52 7.72 17.69 0.10
N GLU A 53 6.98 16.96 0.93
CA GLU A 53 5.76 16.25 0.52
C GLU A 53 4.82 17.18 -0.27
N PHE A 54 4.59 18.41 0.21
CA PHE A 54 3.79 19.41 -0.48
C PHE A 54 4.35 19.77 -1.87
N LEU A 55 5.66 19.98 -2.02
CA LEU A 55 6.26 20.28 -3.33
C LEU A 55 6.06 19.14 -4.34
N TYR A 56 6.21 17.88 -3.91
CA TYR A 56 5.94 16.73 -4.77
C TYR A 56 4.46 16.63 -5.14
N LEU A 57 3.55 16.96 -4.22
CA LEU A 57 2.12 17.04 -4.52
C LEU A 57 1.79 18.14 -5.53
N VAL A 58 2.42 19.31 -5.42
CA VAL A 58 2.27 20.38 -6.41
C VAL A 58 2.76 19.92 -7.77
N GLY A 59 3.93 19.27 -7.84
CA GLY A 59 4.44 18.70 -9.09
C GLY A 59 3.49 17.67 -9.71
N LEU A 60 2.95 16.76 -8.90
CA LEU A 60 1.95 15.78 -9.33
C LEU A 60 0.69 16.47 -9.86
N PHE A 61 0.22 17.50 -9.17
CA PHE A 61 -0.97 18.27 -9.55
C PHE A 61 -0.77 19.01 -10.87
N VAL A 62 0.38 19.67 -11.06
CA VAL A 62 0.73 20.35 -12.32
C VAL A 62 0.74 19.37 -13.49
N ARG A 63 1.30 18.16 -13.30
CA ARG A 63 1.38 17.14 -14.36
C ARG A 63 0.03 16.47 -14.67
N SER A 64 -0.89 16.40 -13.70
CA SER A 64 -2.03 15.47 -13.73
C SER A 64 -3.40 16.13 -13.53
N SER A 65 -3.46 17.46 -13.59
CA SER A 65 -4.56 18.29 -13.06
C SER A 65 -5.98 17.83 -13.45
N PRO A 66 -6.32 17.54 -14.72
CA PRO A 66 -7.69 17.15 -15.06
C PRO A 66 -8.13 15.80 -14.44
N SER A 67 -7.24 14.82 -14.41
CA SER A 67 -7.51 13.49 -13.86
C SER A 67 -7.66 13.52 -12.34
N LEU A 68 -6.81 14.29 -11.66
CA LEU A 68 -6.88 14.49 -10.22
C LEU A 68 -8.16 15.22 -9.81
N ILE A 69 -8.53 16.31 -10.49
CA ILE A 69 -9.78 17.04 -10.22
C ILE A 69 -10.97 16.10 -10.35
N ALA A 70 -11.06 15.32 -11.43
CA ALA A 70 -12.16 14.37 -11.62
C ALA A 70 -12.22 13.29 -10.51
N LEU A 71 -11.06 12.79 -10.07
CA LEU A 71 -10.95 11.84 -8.96
C LEU A 71 -11.43 12.46 -7.64
N PHE A 72 -10.96 13.67 -7.33
CA PHE A 72 -11.38 14.43 -6.15
C PHE A 72 -12.89 14.65 -6.17
N SER A 73 -13.44 15.22 -7.24
CA SER A 73 -14.86 15.50 -7.38
C SER A 73 -15.71 14.27 -7.11
N ARG A 74 -15.37 13.12 -7.72
CA ARG A 74 -16.11 11.88 -7.49
C ARG A 74 -16.02 11.40 -6.04
N HIS A 75 -14.85 11.49 -5.42
CA HIS A 75 -14.67 11.16 -4.00
C HIS A 75 -15.55 12.03 -3.09
N MET A 76 -15.73 13.32 -3.44
CA MET A 76 -16.60 14.23 -2.68
C MET A 76 -18.07 13.82 -2.68
N PHE A 77 -18.55 13.14 -3.73
CA PHE A 77 -19.95 12.69 -3.84
C PHE A 77 -20.25 11.37 -3.12
N ARG A 78 -19.25 10.70 -2.53
CA ARG A 78 -19.47 9.42 -1.81
C ARG A 78 -20.26 9.60 -0.51
N LYS A 79 -21.05 8.60 -0.12
CA LYS A 79 -21.82 8.60 1.13
C LYS A 79 -20.99 8.15 2.34
N ILE A 80 -19.82 8.79 2.54
CA ILE A 80 -18.95 8.57 3.71
C ILE A 80 -18.75 9.89 4.49
N PRO A 81 -18.52 9.85 5.81
CA PRO A 81 -18.32 11.06 6.61
C PRO A 81 -17.15 11.92 6.11
N TRP A 82 -17.29 13.25 6.20
CA TRP A 82 -16.29 14.20 5.70
C TRP A 82 -14.89 13.96 6.28
N ASN A 83 -14.80 13.73 7.59
CA ASN A 83 -13.52 13.45 8.25
C ASN A 83 -12.83 12.22 7.65
N HIS A 84 -13.60 11.22 7.24
CA HIS A 84 -13.08 10.01 6.63
C HIS A 84 -12.62 10.26 5.18
N LYS A 85 -13.37 11.06 4.42
CA LYS A 85 -12.96 11.51 3.07
C LYS A 85 -11.63 12.24 3.10
N TYR A 86 -11.55 13.24 3.97
CA TYR A 86 -10.34 14.04 4.15
C TYR A 86 -9.16 13.16 4.55
N TRP A 87 -9.35 12.23 5.49
CA TRP A 87 -8.29 11.33 5.94
C TRP A 87 -7.78 10.42 4.82
N LEU A 88 -8.69 9.75 4.10
CA LEU A 88 -8.33 8.88 2.97
C LEU A 88 -7.55 9.66 1.91
N LEU A 89 -8.02 10.87 1.61
CA LEU A 89 -7.40 11.69 0.58
C LEU A 89 -6.03 12.21 1.00
N ARG A 90 -5.93 12.75 2.21
CA ARG A 90 -4.66 13.18 2.78
C ARG A 90 -3.66 12.03 2.80
N TRP A 91 -4.11 10.84 3.18
CA TRP A 91 -3.25 9.65 3.25
C TRP A 91 -2.79 9.19 1.87
N LEU A 92 -3.68 9.08 0.90
CA LEU A 92 -3.32 8.75 -0.49
C LEU A 92 -2.27 9.73 -1.04
N LEU A 93 -2.55 11.03 -0.94
CA LEU A 93 -1.64 12.07 -1.43
C LEU A 93 -0.29 12.00 -0.71
N ARG A 94 -0.30 11.89 0.62
CA ARG A 94 0.92 11.78 1.40
C ARG A 94 1.76 10.57 0.98
N THR A 95 1.17 9.39 0.86
CA THR A 95 1.90 8.17 0.51
C THR A 95 2.51 8.24 -0.90
N ILE A 96 1.78 8.81 -1.87
CA ILE A 96 2.31 9.05 -3.23
C ILE A 96 3.50 10.01 -3.20
N ALA A 97 3.35 11.14 -2.52
CA ALA A 97 4.41 12.15 -2.42
C ALA A 97 5.63 11.62 -1.67
N GLN A 98 5.41 10.90 -0.57
CA GLN A 98 6.46 10.26 0.21
C GLN A 98 7.24 9.25 -0.64
N SER A 99 6.56 8.37 -1.38
CA SER A 99 7.21 7.40 -2.26
C SER A 99 8.06 8.09 -3.34
N ALA A 100 7.49 9.09 -4.02
CA ALA A 100 8.21 9.84 -5.06
C ALA A 100 9.43 10.59 -4.48
N MET A 101 9.27 11.22 -3.32
CA MET A 101 10.34 11.94 -2.63
C MET A 101 11.47 11.00 -2.20
N LEU A 102 11.12 9.88 -1.55
CA LEU A 102 12.11 8.94 -1.05
C LEU A 102 12.89 8.29 -2.20
N ARG A 103 12.21 7.92 -3.30
CA ARG A 103 12.88 7.41 -4.50
C ARG A 103 13.85 8.42 -5.11
N ALA A 104 13.50 9.71 -5.11
CA ALA A 104 14.34 10.75 -5.68
C ALA A 104 15.56 11.09 -4.82
N LYS A 105 15.58 10.72 -3.53
CA LYS A 105 16.61 11.14 -2.57
C LYS A 105 17.46 10.01 -2.01
N LEU A 106 16.96 8.78 -2.03
CA LEU A 106 17.69 7.60 -1.57
C LEU A 106 18.25 6.85 -2.78
N GLY A 107 19.51 6.42 -2.65
CA GLY A 107 20.25 5.80 -3.74
C GLY A 107 20.06 4.28 -3.69
N ASN A 108 20.83 3.64 -2.82
CA ASN A 108 20.95 2.19 -2.78
C ASN A 108 20.11 1.56 -1.66
N GLU A 109 19.44 2.35 -0.83
CA GLU A 109 18.62 1.81 0.25
C GLU A 109 17.33 1.14 -0.27
N VAL A 110 16.91 0.08 0.42
CA VAL A 110 15.63 -0.59 0.17
C VAL A 110 14.57 -0.01 1.10
N ILE A 111 13.47 0.47 0.55
CA ILE A 111 12.36 1.05 1.30
C ILE A 111 11.18 0.11 1.23
N VAL A 112 10.72 -0.35 2.39
CA VAL A 112 9.63 -1.33 2.48
C VAL A 112 8.36 -0.65 2.99
N PHE A 113 7.36 -0.51 2.12
CA PHE A 113 6.05 0.05 2.47
C PHE A 113 5.08 -1.05 2.93
N ASP A 114 4.64 -1.02 4.19
CA ASP A 114 3.43 -1.74 4.65
C ASP A 114 2.22 -0.86 4.30
N GLU A 115 1.51 -1.20 3.21
CA GLU A 115 0.42 -0.40 2.61
C GLU A 115 0.89 0.87 1.85
N GLY A 116 1.71 0.67 0.82
CA GLY A 116 2.26 1.75 -0.01
C GLY A 116 1.28 2.38 -1.02
N PRO A 117 1.80 3.16 -1.98
CA PRO A 117 0.99 3.89 -2.94
C PRO A 117 -0.04 3.05 -3.70
N PHE A 118 0.31 1.83 -4.13
CA PHE A 118 -0.63 0.94 -4.80
C PHE A 118 -1.78 0.51 -3.88
N HIS A 119 -1.49 0.13 -2.63
CA HIS A 119 -2.51 -0.27 -1.67
C HIS A 119 -3.51 0.87 -1.45
N GLN A 120 -3.00 2.09 -1.28
CA GLN A 120 -3.85 3.27 -1.12
C GLN A 120 -4.67 3.53 -2.38
N ALA A 121 -4.08 3.42 -3.57
CA ALA A 121 -4.78 3.61 -4.83
C ALA A 121 -5.90 2.59 -5.06
N ALA A 122 -5.60 1.31 -4.88
CA ALA A 122 -6.55 0.20 -5.07
C ALA A 122 -7.71 0.30 -4.07
N THR A 123 -7.42 0.62 -2.81
CA THR A 123 -8.44 0.62 -1.75
C THR A 123 -9.15 1.96 -1.58
N PHE A 124 -8.74 3.01 -2.29
CA PHE A 124 -9.24 4.39 -2.11
C PHE A 124 -10.77 4.50 -2.20
N PHE A 125 -11.37 3.80 -3.16
CA PHE A 125 -12.82 3.78 -3.40
C PHE A 125 -13.56 2.63 -2.71
N THR A 126 -12.88 1.87 -1.84
CA THR A 126 -13.51 0.78 -1.10
C THR A 126 -14.20 1.27 0.18
N SER A 127 -15.28 0.60 0.56
CA SER A 127 -15.92 0.74 1.86
C SER A 127 -16.64 -0.57 2.22
N GLY A 128 -17.40 -0.60 3.32
CA GLY A 128 -18.25 -1.76 3.63
C GLY A 128 -19.35 -2.00 2.59
N ASN A 129 -19.76 -0.95 1.87
CA ASN A 129 -20.89 -0.96 0.95
C ASN A 129 -20.49 -0.66 -0.50
N GLU A 130 -19.21 -0.41 -0.75
CA GLU A 130 -18.71 0.01 -2.06
C GLU A 130 -17.43 -0.76 -2.40
N THR A 131 -17.35 -1.27 -3.62
CA THR A 131 -16.13 -1.74 -4.26
C THR A 131 -15.63 -0.70 -5.26
N ALA A 132 -14.32 -0.64 -5.45
CA ALA A 132 -13.72 0.22 -6.46
C ALA A 132 -13.83 -0.46 -7.85
N GLY A 133 -14.22 0.28 -8.88
CA GLY A 133 -14.21 -0.24 -10.25
C GLY A 133 -12.83 -0.13 -10.90
N ASP A 134 -12.54 -1.02 -11.87
CA ASP A 134 -11.27 -1.08 -12.60
C ASP A 134 -10.85 0.28 -13.17
N ARG A 135 -11.80 1.01 -13.76
CA ARG A 135 -11.55 2.32 -14.37
C ARG A 135 -11.11 3.36 -13.35
N GLU A 136 -11.61 3.31 -12.11
CA GLU A 136 -11.18 4.23 -11.07
C GLU A 136 -9.79 3.89 -10.55
N ILE A 137 -9.54 2.60 -10.31
CA ILE A 137 -8.24 2.11 -9.85
C ILE A 137 -7.16 2.44 -10.88
N ALA A 138 -7.41 2.18 -12.17
CA ALA A 138 -6.50 2.51 -13.26
C ALA A 138 -6.16 3.99 -13.34
N LYS A 139 -7.14 4.87 -13.16
CA LYS A 139 -6.90 6.32 -13.15
C LYS A 139 -5.96 6.74 -12.03
N ILE A 140 -6.05 6.14 -10.85
CA ILE A 140 -5.14 6.48 -9.74
C ILE A 140 -3.78 5.83 -9.98
N LEU A 141 -3.72 4.55 -10.35
CA LEU A 141 -2.45 3.85 -10.56
C LEU A 141 -1.59 4.47 -11.66
N GLN A 142 -2.19 5.08 -12.69
CA GLN A 142 -1.46 5.87 -13.69
C GLN A 142 -0.77 7.13 -13.13
N LEU A 143 -1.19 7.62 -11.97
CA LEU A 143 -0.60 8.76 -11.27
C LEU A 143 0.44 8.33 -10.24
N VAL A 144 0.43 7.04 -9.88
CA VAL A 144 1.34 6.46 -8.91
C VAL A 144 2.60 6.01 -9.64
N GLN A 145 3.75 6.34 -9.10
CA GLN A 145 5.01 5.77 -9.56
C GLN A 145 5.08 4.30 -9.15
N ALA A 146 5.35 3.41 -10.10
CA ALA A 146 5.52 1.98 -9.84
C ALA A 146 6.59 1.73 -8.76
N SER A 147 6.32 0.78 -7.87
CA SER A 147 7.36 0.19 -7.01
C SER A 147 8.28 -0.70 -7.85
N ASP A 148 9.50 -0.93 -7.37
CA ASP A 148 10.42 -1.87 -8.02
C ASP A 148 9.96 -3.32 -7.83
N LEU A 149 9.21 -3.56 -6.75
CA LEU A 149 8.49 -4.79 -6.48
C LEU A 149 7.18 -4.50 -5.76
N LEU A 150 6.09 -5.11 -6.21
CA LEU A 150 4.79 -5.11 -5.55
C LEU A 150 4.47 -6.52 -5.07
N LEU A 151 4.39 -6.72 -3.76
CA LEU A 151 4.02 -7.97 -3.12
C LEU A 151 2.54 -7.96 -2.73
N ILE A 152 1.76 -8.84 -3.34
CA ILE A 152 0.35 -9.06 -2.98
C ILE A 152 0.26 -10.24 -2.02
N VAL A 153 -0.06 -9.96 -0.75
CA VAL A 153 -0.23 -10.98 0.28
C VAL A 153 -1.62 -11.60 0.15
N SER A 154 -1.68 -12.82 -0.37
CA SER A 154 -2.92 -13.57 -0.60
C SER A 154 -3.21 -14.53 0.54
N VAL A 155 -4.42 -14.43 1.09
CA VAL A 155 -4.96 -15.31 2.13
C VAL A 155 -6.48 -15.40 1.96
N PRO A 156 -7.09 -16.60 2.13
CA PRO A 156 -8.55 -16.73 2.12
C PRO A 156 -9.22 -15.77 3.11
N GLU A 157 -10.29 -15.09 2.68
CA GLU A 157 -10.97 -14.07 3.47
C GLU A 157 -11.43 -14.56 4.85
N GLU A 158 -11.90 -15.81 4.94
CA GLU A 158 -12.34 -16.38 6.21
C GLU A 158 -11.19 -16.50 7.22
N ARG A 159 -9.96 -16.79 6.76
CA ARG A 159 -8.77 -16.77 7.61
C ARG A 159 -8.37 -15.36 8.01
N CYS A 160 -8.52 -14.38 7.11
CA CYS A 160 -8.33 -12.97 7.46
C CYS A 160 -9.30 -12.54 8.57
N LEU A 161 -10.57 -12.93 8.46
CA LEU A 161 -11.60 -12.65 9.46
C LEU A 161 -11.27 -13.30 10.80
N GLN A 162 -10.92 -14.59 10.82
CA GLN A 162 -10.48 -15.30 12.03
C GLN A 162 -9.29 -14.62 12.70
N ARG A 163 -8.28 -14.19 11.92
CA ARG A 163 -7.10 -13.47 12.43
C ARG A 163 -7.46 -12.11 13.01
N LEU A 164 -8.52 -11.45 12.52
CA LEU A 164 -8.99 -10.17 13.04
C LEU A 164 -9.80 -10.32 14.32
N GLU A 165 -10.55 -11.40 14.49
CA GLU A 165 -11.37 -11.65 15.70
C GLU A 165 -10.52 -11.76 16.97
N GLY A 166 -9.26 -12.21 16.87
CA GLY A 166 -8.32 -12.30 17.99
C GLY A 166 -7.46 -11.05 18.23
N ARG A 167 -7.76 -9.90 17.62
CA ARG A 167 -6.89 -8.70 17.66
C ARG A 167 -7.68 -7.41 17.89
N LYS A 168 -6.98 -6.36 18.33
CA LYS A 168 -7.53 -5.00 18.32
C LYS A 168 -7.85 -4.60 16.88
N LEU A 169 -9.13 -4.41 16.62
CA LEU A 169 -9.61 -4.07 15.28
C LEU A 169 -9.22 -2.64 14.89
N PRO A 170 -8.91 -2.40 13.60
CA PRO A 170 -8.82 -1.05 13.06
C PRO A 170 -10.11 -0.27 13.35
N TYR A 171 -10.00 1.04 13.61
CA TYR A 171 -11.16 1.90 13.93
C TYR A 171 -12.34 1.71 12.96
N ARG A 172 -12.06 1.60 11.66
CA ARG A 172 -13.06 1.37 10.60
C ARG A 172 -13.83 0.03 10.68
N LEU A 173 -13.40 -0.89 11.53
CA LEU A 173 -14.00 -2.20 11.78
C LEU A 173 -14.53 -2.38 13.21
N GLN A 174 -14.28 -1.41 14.10
CA GLN A 174 -14.80 -1.44 15.47
C GLN A 174 -16.32 -1.26 15.46
N GLY A 175 -17.02 -2.00 16.32
CA GLY A 175 -18.48 -1.96 16.42
C GLY A 175 -19.25 -2.63 15.28
N LYS A 176 -18.58 -3.07 14.21
CA LYS A 176 -19.22 -3.77 13.09
C LYS A 176 -19.56 -5.23 13.43
N SER A 177 -20.67 -5.72 12.89
CA SER A 177 -21.04 -7.13 12.91
C SER A 177 -20.03 -7.97 12.13
N ARG A 178 -20.03 -9.30 12.36
CA ARG A 178 -19.19 -10.23 11.60
C ARG A 178 -19.48 -10.18 10.10
N HIS A 179 -20.75 -10.04 9.72
CA HIS A 179 -21.16 -9.92 8.33
C HIS A 179 -20.59 -8.65 7.67
N GLU A 180 -20.69 -7.49 8.32
CA GLU A 180 -20.12 -6.23 7.81
C GLU A 180 -18.60 -6.27 7.73
N LYS A 181 -17.92 -6.93 8.67
CA LYS A 181 -16.47 -7.15 8.60
C LYS A 181 -16.10 -8.02 7.40
N LYS A 182 -16.83 -9.11 7.18
CA LYS A 182 -16.64 -10.00 6.04
C LYS A 182 -16.85 -9.26 4.71
N GLN A 183 -17.93 -8.51 4.57
CA GLN A 183 -18.20 -7.70 3.38
C GLN A 183 -17.08 -6.68 3.13
N PHE A 184 -16.61 -6.02 4.18
CA PHE A 184 -15.50 -5.07 4.06
C PHE A 184 -14.18 -5.73 3.61
N LEU A 185 -13.87 -6.91 4.15
CA LEU A 185 -12.70 -7.69 3.74
C LEU A 185 -12.80 -8.11 2.29
N HIS A 186 -13.96 -8.63 1.89
CA HIS A 186 -14.25 -9.02 0.52
C HIS A 186 -14.05 -7.84 -0.44
N ASN A 187 -14.66 -6.69 -0.15
CA ASN A 187 -14.55 -5.50 -1.00
C ASN A 187 -13.09 -5.02 -1.14
N GLN A 188 -12.28 -5.12 -0.09
CA GLN A 188 -10.86 -4.78 -0.18
C GLN A 188 -10.05 -5.82 -0.95
N ALA A 189 -10.30 -7.12 -0.73
CA ALA A 189 -9.63 -8.18 -1.47
C ALA A 189 -9.91 -8.05 -2.98
N GLU A 190 -11.16 -7.82 -3.34
CA GLU A 190 -11.58 -7.59 -4.72
C GLU A 190 -10.91 -6.35 -5.32
N ALA A 191 -10.90 -5.21 -4.61
CA ALA A 191 -10.25 -4.00 -5.12
C ALA A 191 -8.73 -4.17 -5.29
N ILE A 192 -8.07 -4.93 -4.42
CA ILE A 192 -6.65 -5.27 -4.56
C ILE A 192 -6.43 -6.18 -5.76
N ARG A 193 -7.30 -7.17 -5.99
CA ARG A 193 -7.27 -8.05 -7.16
C ARG A 193 -7.45 -7.27 -8.47
N HIS A 194 -8.43 -6.38 -8.50
CA HIS A 194 -8.65 -5.46 -9.61
C HIS A 194 -7.43 -4.55 -9.84
N GLY A 195 -6.86 -4.01 -8.76
CA GLY A 195 -5.63 -3.23 -8.82
C GLY A 195 -4.45 -4.02 -9.37
N LEU A 196 -4.27 -5.27 -8.95
CA LEU A 196 -3.19 -6.14 -9.41
C LEU A 196 -3.25 -6.32 -10.94
N ASN A 197 -4.43 -6.68 -11.47
CA ASN A 197 -4.62 -6.83 -12.92
C ASN A 197 -4.25 -5.53 -13.68
N VAL A 198 -4.62 -4.39 -13.12
CA VAL A 198 -4.29 -3.08 -13.71
C VAL A 198 -2.79 -2.79 -13.62
N ALA A 199 -2.14 -3.06 -12.49
CA ALA A 199 -0.71 -2.86 -12.30
C ALA A 199 0.13 -3.75 -13.23
N GLU A 200 -0.24 -5.03 -13.38
CA GLU A 200 0.35 -5.94 -14.36
C GLU A 200 0.18 -5.43 -15.79
N GLY A 201 -1.02 -4.94 -16.15
CA GLY A 201 -1.28 -4.30 -17.44
C GLY A 201 -0.48 -3.02 -17.69
N LEU A 202 -0.01 -2.35 -16.62
CA LEU A 202 0.90 -1.21 -16.68
C LEU A 202 2.38 -1.62 -16.65
N GLY A 203 2.69 -2.92 -16.60
CA GLY A 203 4.05 -3.44 -16.58
C GLY A 203 4.75 -3.37 -15.22
N TRP A 204 4.00 -3.32 -14.12
CA TRP A 204 4.58 -3.35 -12.77
C TRP A 204 5.13 -4.75 -12.46
N ASN A 205 6.22 -4.81 -11.70
CA ASN A 205 6.77 -6.06 -11.21
C ASN A 205 5.96 -6.54 -9.99
N CYS A 206 5.00 -7.44 -10.24
CA CYS A 206 4.06 -7.92 -9.25
C CYS A 206 4.34 -9.38 -8.88
N VAL A 207 4.36 -9.68 -7.58
CA VAL A 207 4.47 -11.06 -7.07
C VAL A 207 3.39 -11.31 -6.02
N VAL A 208 2.70 -12.43 -6.14
CA VAL A 208 1.68 -12.85 -5.17
C VAL A 208 2.33 -13.82 -4.17
N VAL A 209 2.27 -13.49 -2.88
CA VAL A 209 2.80 -14.32 -1.78
C VAL A 209 1.65 -15.02 -1.08
N ASN A 210 1.68 -16.35 -1.02
CA ASN A 210 0.61 -17.14 -0.42
C ASN A 210 0.81 -17.33 1.09
N ASN A 211 0.20 -16.47 1.90
CA ASN A 211 0.31 -16.54 3.36
C ASN A 211 -0.80 -17.39 4.03
N ALA A 212 -1.34 -18.36 3.29
CA ALA A 212 -2.22 -19.41 3.81
C ALA A 212 -1.46 -20.67 4.22
N GLN A 213 -0.17 -20.79 3.91
CA GLN A 213 0.65 -21.95 4.25
C GLN A 213 1.29 -21.81 5.64
N SER A 214 2.18 -22.72 5.99
CA SER A 214 3.00 -22.60 7.20
C SER A 214 3.95 -21.39 7.06
N LEU A 215 4.37 -20.83 8.20
CA LEU A 215 5.28 -19.69 8.21
C LEU A 215 6.63 -20.01 7.54
N ASP A 216 7.09 -21.26 7.62
CA ASP A 216 8.36 -21.69 7.02
C ASP A 216 8.25 -21.68 5.49
N THR A 217 7.16 -22.19 4.92
CA THR A 217 6.95 -22.15 3.47
C THR A 217 6.85 -20.71 2.96
N THR A 218 6.07 -19.86 3.64
CA THR A 218 5.99 -18.43 3.30
C THR A 218 7.36 -17.75 3.41
N ARG A 219 8.19 -18.12 4.41
CA ARG A 219 9.54 -17.57 4.57
C ARG A 219 10.44 -17.97 3.40
N THR A 220 10.44 -19.24 3.01
CA THR A 220 11.21 -19.73 1.86
C THR A 220 10.78 -19.04 0.57
N GLU A 221 9.47 -18.82 0.37
CA GLU A 221 8.94 -18.06 -0.78
C GLU A 221 9.49 -16.62 -0.79
N VAL A 222 9.45 -15.92 0.35
CA VAL A 222 9.98 -14.55 0.47
C VAL A 222 11.50 -14.51 0.23
N GLU A 223 12.26 -15.47 0.76
CA GLU A 223 13.70 -15.56 0.55
C GLU A 223 14.03 -15.76 -0.94
N HIS A 224 13.31 -16.66 -1.63
CA HIS A 224 13.47 -16.87 -3.06
C HIS A 224 13.14 -15.62 -3.90
N ILE A 225 12.10 -14.87 -3.52
CA ILE A 225 11.78 -13.59 -4.15
C ILE A 225 12.94 -12.62 -3.99
N LEU A 226 13.52 -12.50 -2.79
CA LEU A 226 14.65 -11.59 -2.56
C LEU A 226 15.89 -11.98 -3.36
N GLU A 227 16.18 -13.27 -3.49
CA GLU A 227 17.27 -13.79 -4.32
C GLU A 227 17.10 -13.42 -5.80
N SER A 228 15.86 -13.35 -6.30
CA SER A 228 15.56 -13.00 -7.69
C SER A 228 15.71 -11.52 -8.03
N LEU A 229 15.90 -10.65 -7.03
CA LEU A 229 15.89 -9.19 -7.21
C LEU A 229 17.23 -8.58 -7.64
N ASP A 230 18.28 -9.36 -7.93
CA ASP A 230 19.63 -8.89 -8.31
C ASP A 230 20.06 -7.65 -7.50
N LEU A 231 20.07 -7.82 -6.17
CA LEU A 231 20.43 -6.77 -5.22
C LEU A 231 21.96 -6.57 -5.16
N GLU A 232 22.58 -6.20 -6.29
CA GLU A 232 24.00 -5.80 -6.39
C GLU A 232 24.22 -4.30 -6.08
#